data_AF-A0A6B3I346-F1
#
_entry.id   AF-A0A6B3I346-F1
#
_cell.length_a   1.000
_cell.length_b   1.000
_cell.length_c   1.000
_cell.angle_alpha   90.00
_cell.angle_beta   90.00
_cell.angle_gamma   90.00
#
_symmetry.space_group_name_H-M   'P 1'
#
loop_
_entity.id
_entity.type
_entity.pdbx_description
1 polymer ?
#
loop_
_entity_poly.entity_id
_entity_poly.type
_entity_poly.pdbx_seq_one_letter_code
_entity_poly.pdbx_strand_id
1 'polypeptide(L)' 'LATDHGHLTAGQAARVAKESGVRHLVLTHFSQRYSDPELFETQARAAGFDGELTVAQDLIRVPLPPRHQHH' A
#
# COMPACT_ATOMS: atom_id res chain seq x y z
N LEU A 1 2.54 20.69 -4.97
CA LEU A 1 3.45 19.89 -5.82
C LEU A 1 4.11 18.87 -4.89
N ALA A 2 3.84 17.57 -5.07
CA ALA A 2 4.18 16.52 -4.10
C ALA A 2 5.68 16.17 -4.03
N THR A 3 6.55 17.14 -4.27
CA THR A 3 8.01 17.01 -4.19
C THR A 3 8.59 17.69 -2.95
N ASP A 4 7.75 18.36 -2.14
CA ASP A 4 8.19 19.17 -0.99
C ASP A 4 7.90 18.55 0.39
N HIS A 5 7.30 17.36 0.42
CA HIS A 5 7.00 16.67 1.67
C HIS A 5 7.33 15.20 1.44
N GLY A 6 8.17 14.60 2.29
CA GLY A 6 8.69 13.22 2.17
C GLY A 6 7.65 12.10 2.25
N HIS A 7 6.54 12.23 1.52
CA HIS A 7 5.48 11.25 1.37
C HIS A 7 5.63 10.53 0.04
N LEU A 8 5.35 9.23 0.06
CA LEU A 8 5.28 8.40 -1.14
C LEU A 8 3.88 8.48 -1.74
N THR A 9 3.78 8.42 -3.06
CA THR A 9 2.51 8.09 -3.73
C THR A 9 2.19 6.60 -3.55
N ALA A 10 0.92 6.21 -3.70
CA ALA A 10 0.51 4.79 -3.58
C ALA A 10 1.25 3.91 -4.61
N GLY A 11 1.46 4.41 -5.83
CA GLY A 11 2.25 3.71 -6.85
C GLY A 11 3.73 3.55 -6.47
N GLN A 12 4.34 4.54 -5.83
CA GLN A 12 5.72 4.43 -5.35
C GLN A 12 5.84 3.41 -4.21
N ALA A 13 4.92 3.43 -3.24
CA ALA A 13 4.86 2.45 -2.17
C ALA A 13 4.67 1.02 -2.72
N ALA A 14 3.78 0.85 -3.71
CA ALA A 14 3.55 -0.42 -4.37
C ALA A 14 4.76 -0.95 -5.15
N ARG A 15 5.52 -0.05 -5.80
CA ARG A 15 6.77 -0.41 -6.47
C ARG A 15 7.80 -0.95 -5.48
N VAL A 16 7.98 -0.27 -4.36
CA VAL A 16 8.89 -0.72 -3.28
C VAL A 16 8.44 -2.06 -2.70
N ALA A 17 7.14 -2.24 -2.48
CA ALA A 17 6.56 -3.49 -1.98
C ALA A 17 6.84 -4.66 -2.93
N LYS A 18 6.64 -4.45 -4.23
CA LYS A 18 6.95 -5.42 -5.29
C LYS A 18 8.45 -5.77 -5.31
N GLU A 19 9.31 -4.77 -5.34
CA GLU A 19 10.78 -4.96 -5.35
C GLU A 19 11.27 -5.67 -4.08
N SER A 20 10.57 -5.48 -2.96
CA SER A 20 10.87 -6.13 -1.68
C SER A 20 10.25 -7.53 -1.53
N GLY A 21 9.46 -8.00 -2.51
CA GLY A 21 8.83 -9.32 -2.48
C GLY A 21 7.82 -9.51 -1.34
N VAL A 22 7.19 -8.43 -0.86
CA VAL A 22 6.20 -8.55 0.22
C VAL A 22 4.93 -9.22 -0.28
N ARG A 23 4.31 -10.04 0.56
CA ARG A 23 3.04 -10.73 0.23
C ARG A 23 1.82 -9.83 0.40
N HIS A 24 1.91 -8.86 1.32
CA HIS A 24 0.83 -7.97 1.70
C HIS A 24 1.35 -6.55 1.88
N LEU A 25 0.77 -5.60 1.14
CA LEU A 25 0.99 -4.17 1.28
C LEU A 25 -0.21 -3.51 1.97
N VAL A 26 0.05 -2.81 3.08
CA VAL A 26 -0.94 -1.95 3.74
C VAL A 26 -0.55 -0.50 3.50
N LEU A 27 -1.35 0.21 2.71
CA LEU A 27 -1.18 1.65 2.48
C LEU A 27 -1.89 2.43 3.59
N THR A 28 -1.19 3.34 4.26
CA THR A 28 -1.70 4.14 5.38
C THR A 28 -1.13 5.57 5.35
N HIS A 29 -1.56 6.42 6.28
CA HIS A 29 -1.17 7.85 6.39
C HIS A 29 -1.49 8.68 5.14
N PHE A 30 -2.74 8.60 4.66
CA PHE A 30 -3.22 9.48 3.60
C PHE A 30 -3.47 10.89 4.13
N SER A 31 -3.00 11.91 3.41
CA SER A 31 -3.44 13.27 3.69
C SER A 31 -4.95 13.34 3.46
N GLN A 32 -5.69 13.90 4.42
CA GLN A 32 -7.17 13.97 4.46
C GLN A 32 -7.83 14.61 3.22
N ARG A 33 -7.04 15.10 2.26
CA ARG A 33 -7.46 15.67 0.98
C ARG A 33 -7.68 14.64 -0.15
N TYR A 34 -7.35 13.37 0.07
CA TYR A 34 -7.58 12.31 -0.92
C TYR A 34 -8.68 11.37 -0.44
N SER A 35 -9.86 11.53 -1.05
CA SER A 35 -11.12 10.90 -0.62
C SER A 35 -11.47 9.62 -1.36
N ASP A 36 -10.61 9.13 -2.26
CA ASP A 36 -10.92 7.98 -3.10
C ASP A 36 -9.93 6.80 -2.89
N PRO A 37 -10.31 5.80 -2.08
CA PRO A 37 -9.55 4.57 -1.89
C PRO A 37 -9.28 3.80 -3.19
N GLU A 38 -10.18 3.88 -4.17
CA GLU A 38 -10.06 3.13 -5.44
C GLU A 38 -8.90 3.65 -6.30
N LEU A 39 -8.59 4.94 -6.18
CA LEU A 39 -7.44 5.55 -6.86
C LEU A 39 -6.12 4.95 -6.37
N PHE A 40 -6.00 4.70 -5.06
CA PHE A 40 -4.78 4.13 -4.47
C PHE A 40 -4.58 2.68 -4.90
N GLU A 41 -5.65 1.91 -4.94
CA GLU A 41 -5.61 0.54 -5.47
C GLU A 41 -5.19 0.55 -6.94
N THR A 42 -5.82 1.39 -7.77
CA THR A 42 -5.48 1.51 -9.20
C THR A 42 -4.00 1.86 -9.39
N GLN A 43 -3.47 2.81 -8.62
CA GLN A 43 -2.05 3.19 -8.69
C GLN A 43 -1.12 2.04 -8.27
N ALA A 44 -1.48 1.28 -7.25
CA ALA A 44 -0.69 0.15 -6.79
C ALA A 44 -0.66 -0.99 -7.82
N ARG A 45 -1.83 -1.30 -8.41
CA ARG A 45 -1.95 -2.27 -9.51
C ARG A 45 -1.18 -1.83 -10.75
N ALA A 46 -1.25 -0.55 -11.11
CA ALA A 46 -0.49 0.03 -12.23
C ALA A 46 1.03 -0.02 -12.01
N ALA A 47 1.50 0.06 -10.76
CA ALA A 47 2.90 -0.18 -10.41
C ALA A 47 3.31 -1.67 -10.49
N GLY A 48 2.36 -2.56 -10.80
CA GLY A 48 2.56 -3.98 -10.98
C GLY A 48 2.67 -4.76 -9.67
N PHE A 49 2.07 -4.26 -8.59
CA PHE A 49 1.90 -5.00 -7.34
C PHE A 49 0.65 -5.89 -7.42
N ASP A 50 0.87 -7.20 -7.40
CA ASP A 50 -0.13 -8.27 -7.54
C ASP A 50 -0.45 -8.97 -6.21
N GLY A 51 0.29 -8.67 -5.15
CA GLY A 51 0.04 -9.18 -3.80
C GLY A 51 -1.24 -8.65 -3.16
N GLU A 52 -1.47 -9.08 -1.92
CA GLU A 52 -2.59 -8.60 -1.11
C GLU A 52 -2.41 -7.11 -0.82
N LEU A 53 -3.44 -6.31 -1.06
CA LEU A 53 -3.40 -4.86 -0.89
C LEU A 53 -4.52 -4.43 0.06
N THR A 54 -4.18 -3.63 1.05
CA THR A 54 -5.17 -3.01 1.93
C THR A 54 -4.94 -1.51 2.01
N VAL A 55 -5.97 -0.74 1.67
CA VAL A 55 -6.02 0.70 1.88
C VAL A 55 -6.58 0.93 3.28
N ALA A 56 -5.72 1.36 4.21
CA ALA A 56 -6.10 1.54 5.60
C ALA A 56 -7.04 2.74 5.77
N GLN A 57 -8.19 2.48 6.39
CA GLN A 57 -9.05 3.51 6.94
C GLN A 57 -8.91 3.50 8.47
N ASP A 58 -9.31 4.59 9.11
CA ASP A 58 -9.26 4.65 10.57
C ASP A 58 -10.05 3.47 11.17
N LEU A 59 -9.42 2.79 12.13
CA LEU A 59 -9.97 1.63 12.86
C LEU A 59 -10.11 0.33 12.07
N ILE A 60 -9.58 0.21 10.85
CA ILE A 60 -9.60 -1.08 10.14
C ILE A 60 -8.71 -2.12 10.84
N ARG A 61 -9.13 -3.40 10.77
CA ARG A 61 -8.34 -4.53 11.24
C ARG A 61 -7.82 -5.30 10.02
N VAL A 62 -6.50 -5.37 9.89
CA VAL A 62 -5.84 -6.14 8.84
C VAL A 62 -5.41 -7.49 9.43
N PRO A 63 -5.98 -8.62 9.00
CA PRO A 63 -5.52 -9.93 9.45
C PRO A 63 -4.11 -10.18 8.89
N LEU A 64 -3.17 -10.53 9.76
CA LEU A 64 -1.84 -10.95 9.33
C LEU A 64 -1.86 -12.44 9.01
N PRO A 65 -1.37 -12.87 7.84
CA PRO A 65 -1.30 -14.29 7.52
C PRO A 65 -0.39 -15.00 8.53
N PRO A 66 -0.68 -16.27 8.88
CA PRO A 66 0.16 -17.05 9.78
C PRO A 66 1.61 -17.07 9.24
N ARG A 67 2.59 -16.93 10.13
CA ARG A 67 4.00 -16.95 9.75
C ARG A 67 4.30 -18.29 9.08
N HIS A 68 4.73 -18.27 7.82
CA HIS A 68 5.36 -19.42 7.21
C HIS A 68 6.67 -19.66 7.96
N GLN A 69 6.72 -20.71 8.79
CA GLN A 69 7.98 -21.21 9.32
C GLN A 69 8.74 -21.78 8.13
N HIS A 70 9.71 -21.01 7.61
CA HIS A 70 10.69 -21.56 6.68
C HIS A 70 11.54 -22.55 7.49
N HIS A 71 11.34 -23.83 7.19
CA HIS A 71 12.13 -24.95 7.69
C HIS A 71 13.27 -25.26 6.70
#